data_AF-A0A914Z8H9-F1
#
_entry.id   AF-A0A914Z8H9-F1
#
_cell.length_a   1.000
_cell.length_b   1.000
_cell.length_c   1.000
_cell.angle_alpha   90.00
_cell.angle_beta   90.00
_cell.angle_gamma   90.00
#
_symmetry.space_group_name_H-M   'P 1'
#
loop_
_entity.id
_entity.type
_entity.pdbx_description
1 polymer ?
#
loop_
_entity_poly.entity_id
_entity_poly.type
_entity_poly.pdbx_seq_one_letter_code
_entity_poly.pdbx_strand_id
1 'polypeptide(L)'
;MFTNFWGSVSANGYYERSQDYLDIVEGDLKGFWNVPFISAAILFSAEKLQFFMEAYNYERKLDADMSFAKFCRDHGHFMYVDNQEHYGQLLSTEQFASLSETLIHAEVYDYPANKELWEKRLGLKSPYLAQMYMIFHF
;
A
#
# COMPACT_ATOMS: atom_id res chain seq x y z
N MET A 1 9.20 -3.39 -4.20
CA MET A 1 8.11 -3.52 -3.20
C MET A 1 7.56 -2.13 -2.96
N PHE A 2 6.25 -1.95 -3.14
CA PHE A 2 5.57 -0.70 -2.86
C PHE A 2 4.84 -0.85 -1.54
N THR A 3 5.00 0.12 -0.64
CA THR A 3 4.26 0.18 0.63
C THR A 3 3.42 1.45 0.67
N ASN A 4 2.47 1.50 1.59
CA ASN A 4 1.59 2.64 1.80
C ASN A 4 2.24 3.76 2.63
N PHE A 5 3.56 3.81 2.68
CA PHE A 5 4.31 4.86 3.35
C PHE A 5 5.69 5.04 2.70
N TRP A 6 6.28 6.22 2.85
CA TRP A 6 7.67 6.47 2.46
C TRP A 6 8.49 6.85 3.68
N GLY A 7 9.72 6.34 3.78
CA GLY A 7 10.62 6.67 4.89
C GLY A 7 11.33 8.02 4.74
N SER A 8 11.56 8.48 3.50
CA SER A 8 12.11 9.80 3.20
C SER A 8 11.39 10.44 2.02
N VAL A 9 11.58 11.75 1.86
CA VAL A 9 11.21 12.52 0.67
C VAL A 9 12.40 13.33 0.20
N SER A 10 12.66 13.31 -1.10
CA SER A 10 13.70 14.14 -1.71
C SER A 10 13.32 15.63 -1.68
N ALA A 11 14.28 16.51 -1.99
CA ALA A 11 14.07 17.96 -1.97
C ALA A 11 12.93 18.45 -2.89
N ASN A 12 12.60 17.70 -3.94
CA ASN A 12 11.46 17.99 -4.84
C ASN A 12 10.14 17.35 -4.37
N GLY A 13 10.11 16.70 -3.20
CA GLY A 13 8.91 16.16 -2.57
C GLY A 13 8.52 14.74 -3.01
N TYR A 14 9.34 14.06 -3.81
CA TYR A 14 9.10 12.70 -4.29
C TYR A 14 9.73 11.64 -3.39
N TYR A 15 9.40 10.38 -3.64
CA TYR A 15 9.91 9.24 -2.90
C TYR A 15 11.44 9.25 -2.82
N GLU A 16 11.94 9.08 -1.61
CA GLU A 16 13.32 8.73 -1.34
C GLU A 16 13.35 7.60 -0.31
N ARG A 17 14.26 6.64 -0.49
CA ARG A 17 14.40 5.53 0.44
C ARG A 17 15.17 5.98 1.68
N SER A 18 14.58 5.85 2.87
CA SER A 18 15.30 6.01 4.14
C SER A 18 16.18 4.79 4.44
N GLN A 19 17.18 4.99 5.30
CA GLN A 19 18.14 3.94 5.67
C GLN A 19 17.49 2.72 6.33
N ASP A 20 16.45 2.95 7.14
CA ASP A 20 15.68 1.98 7.92
C ASP A 20 14.45 1.44 7.18
N TYR A 21 14.21 1.88 5.94
CA TYR A 21 12.98 1.55 5.21
C TYR A 21 12.75 0.05 5.08
N LEU A 22 13.77 -0.72 4.69
CA LEU A 22 13.62 -2.18 4.50
C LEU A 22 13.37 -2.89 5.83
N ASP A 23 14.08 -2.52 6.89
CA ASP A 23 13.91 -3.14 8.21
C ASP A 23 12.49 -2.90 8.77
N ILE A 24 11.91 -1.72 8.53
CA ILE A 24 10.52 -1.40 8.90
C ILE A 24 9.54 -2.21 8.05
N VAL A 25 9.80 -2.33 6.75
CA VAL A 25 8.92 -3.04 5.80
C VAL A 25 8.92 -4.55 6.02
N GLU A 26 10.08 -5.14 6.32
CA GLU A 26 10.24 -6.57 6.59
C GLU A 26 9.84 -6.95 8.02
N GLY A 27 9.67 -5.94 8.90
CA GLY A 27 9.25 -6.12 10.29
C GLY A 27 10.38 -6.50 11.23
N ASP A 28 11.63 -6.33 10.81
CA ASP A 28 12.83 -6.43 11.66
C ASP A 28 12.86 -5.31 12.70
N LEU A 29 12.39 -4.13 12.32
CA LEU A 29 12.13 -3.01 13.22
C LEU A 29 10.62 -2.75 13.34
N LYS A 30 10.06 -3.02 14.53
CA LYS A 30 8.63 -2.83 14.82
C LYS A 30 8.38 -1.64 15.74
N GLY A 31 7.31 -0.89 15.48
CA GLY A 31 6.94 0.26 16.30
C GLY A 31 5.96 1.22 15.62
N PHE A 32 5.92 2.44 16.15
CA PHE A 32 5.25 3.58 15.55
C PHE A 32 6.30 4.51 14.94
N TRP A 33 6.23 4.72 13.63
CA TRP A 33 7.25 5.42 12.87
C TRP A 33 6.68 6.72 12.33
N ASN A 34 7.23 7.86 12.75
CA ASN A 34 6.89 9.15 12.16
C ASN A 34 7.51 9.24 10.76
N VAL A 35 6.68 9.34 9.73
CA VAL A 35 7.09 9.22 8.33
C VAL A 35 6.59 10.42 7.52
N PRO A 36 7.32 10.83 6.46
CA PRO A 36 6.93 11.99 5.66
C PRO A 36 5.74 11.75 4.72
N PHE A 37 5.31 10.51 4.51
CA PHE A 37 4.21 10.17 3.59
C PHE A 37 3.52 8.88 4.03
N ILE A 38 2.18 8.87 3.97
CA ILE A 38 1.31 7.70 4.15
C ILE A 38 0.19 7.73 3.10
N SER A 39 -0.37 6.58 2.74
CA SER A 39 -1.47 6.45 1.79
C SER A 39 -2.36 5.22 2.07
N ALA A 40 -3.35 4.99 1.22
CA ALA A 40 -4.28 3.84 1.20
C ALA A 40 -5.20 3.70 2.42
N ALA A 41 -4.67 3.35 3.60
CA ALA A 41 -5.45 3.14 4.82
C ALA A 41 -4.92 4.05 5.92
N ILE A 42 -5.70 5.07 6.27
CA ILE A 42 -5.31 6.13 7.21
C ILE A 42 -6.41 6.29 8.25
N LEU A 43 -6.00 6.37 9.52
CA LEU A 43 -6.87 6.74 10.63
C LEU A 43 -6.41 8.10 11.20
N PHE A 44 -7.35 9.01 11.40
CA PHE A 44 -7.10 10.29 12.06
C PHE A 44 -8.29 10.67 12.95
N SER A 45 -8.06 11.54 13.93
CA SER A 45 -9.13 11.96 14.86
C SER A 45 -10.16 12.82 14.15
N ALA A 46 -11.44 12.66 14.52
CA ALA A 46 -12.55 13.37 13.87
C ALA A 46 -12.41 14.90 13.99
N GLU A 47 -11.83 15.40 15.08
CA GLU A 47 -11.55 16.82 15.31
C GLU A 47 -10.56 17.39 14.30
N LYS A 48 -9.69 16.54 13.72
CA LYS A 48 -8.74 16.96 12.70
C LYS A 48 -9.33 17.05 11.30
N LEU A 49 -10.50 16.45 11.05
CA LEU A 49 -11.11 16.39 9.73
C LEU A 49 -11.29 17.77 9.10
N GLN A 50 -11.67 18.78 9.91
CA GLN A 50 -11.86 20.16 9.45
C GLN A 50 -10.57 20.78 8.87
N PHE A 51 -9.39 20.39 9.36
CA PHE A 51 -8.11 20.89 8.83
C PHE A 51 -7.71 20.19 7.53
N PHE A 52 -8.21 18.99 7.30
CA PHE A 52 -7.82 18.16 6.16
C PHE A 52 -8.78 18.27 4.96
N MET A 53 -9.88 19.01 5.07
CA MET A 53 -10.90 19.08 4.02
C MET A 53 -10.33 19.47 2.65
N GLU A 54 -9.32 20.34 2.62
CA GLU A 54 -8.67 20.80 1.38
C GLU A 54 -7.23 20.30 1.25
N ALA A 55 -6.76 19.43 2.15
CA ALA A 55 -5.36 18.98 2.15
C ALA A 55 -4.99 18.21 0.87
N TYR A 56 -5.96 17.51 0.25
CA TYR A 56 -5.76 16.79 -1.01
C TYR A 56 -5.42 17.72 -2.19
N ASN A 57 -5.74 19.02 -2.12
CA ASN A 57 -5.49 19.98 -3.21
C ASN A 57 -4.50 21.10 -2.84
N TYR A 58 -3.84 20.97 -1.69
CA TYR A 58 -2.88 21.95 -1.16
C TYR A 58 -1.75 22.28 -2.15
N GLU A 59 -1.13 21.27 -2.78
CA GLU A 59 -0.19 21.44 -3.89
C GLU A 59 -0.76 20.78 -5.15
N ARG A 60 -1.32 21.61 -6.04
CA ARG A 60 -2.06 21.18 -7.23
C ARG A 60 -1.18 20.51 -8.30
N LYS A 61 0.14 20.63 -8.20
CA LYS A 61 1.09 19.96 -9.11
C LYS A 61 1.42 18.54 -8.68
N LEU A 62 1.02 18.14 -7.47
CA LEU A 62 1.25 16.81 -6.93
C LEU A 62 -0.04 16.00 -6.94
N ASP A 63 0.10 14.67 -6.93
CA ASP A 63 -1.04 13.78 -6.71
C ASP A 63 -1.68 14.02 -5.34
N ALA A 64 -2.96 13.68 -5.20
CA ALA A 64 -3.76 14.00 -4.02
C ALA A 64 -3.13 13.53 -2.69
N ASP A 65 -2.57 12.33 -2.65
CA ASP A 65 -1.90 11.78 -1.46
C ASP A 65 -0.60 12.55 -1.13
N MET A 66 0.17 12.92 -2.16
CA MET A 66 1.40 13.70 -1.98
C MET A 66 1.10 15.12 -1.53
N SER A 67 0.05 15.72 -2.07
CA SER A 67 -0.49 17.03 -1.69
C SER A 67 -0.95 17.01 -0.23
N PHE A 68 -1.70 15.98 0.18
CA PHE A 68 -2.11 15.75 1.57
C PHE A 68 -0.90 15.60 2.50
N ALA A 69 0.06 14.74 2.16
CA ALA A 69 1.24 14.53 2.98
C ALA A 69 2.09 15.81 3.10
N LYS A 70 2.21 16.58 2.02
CA LYS A 70 2.86 17.89 2.04
C LYS A 70 2.13 18.86 2.96
N PHE A 71 0.81 18.96 2.87
CA PHE A 71 0.01 19.77 3.79
C PHE A 71 0.30 19.40 5.25
N CYS A 72 0.30 18.10 5.57
CA CYS A 72 0.60 17.62 6.91
C CYS A 72 1.98 18.04 7.40
N ARG A 73 3.03 17.86 6.58
CA ARG A 73 4.40 18.26 6.94
C ARG A 73 4.53 19.77 7.16
N ASP A 74 3.93 20.57 6.28
CA ASP A 74 4.04 22.04 6.32
C ASP A 74 3.26 22.65 7.52
N HIS A 75 2.24 21.95 8.03
CA HIS A 75 1.41 22.41 9.15
C HIS A 75 1.69 21.65 10.47
N GLY A 76 2.76 20.85 10.53
CA GLY A 76 3.15 20.15 11.77
C GLY A 76 2.22 19.01 12.18
N HIS A 77 1.49 18.43 11.24
CA HIS A 77 0.73 17.21 11.46
C HIS A 77 1.60 15.99 11.17
N PHE A 78 2.01 15.29 12.23
CA PHE A 78 2.75 14.04 12.08
C PHE A 78 1.88 12.93 11.48
N MET A 79 2.51 12.14 10.64
CA MET A 79 1.94 10.95 10.01
C MET A 79 2.72 9.76 10.54
N TYR A 80 2.01 8.73 11.01
CA TYR A 80 2.63 7.56 11.61
C TYR A 80 2.28 6.31 10.83
N VAL A 81 3.27 5.43 10.67
CA VAL A 81 3.05 4.02 10.30
C VAL A 81 3.14 3.16 11.56
N ASP A 82 2.19 2.25 11.69
CA ASP A 82 2.18 1.20 12.70
C ASP A 82 2.44 -0.14 11.99
N ASN A 83 3.52 -0.80 12.37
CA ASN A 83 3.89 -2.14 11.88
C ASN A 83 4.08 -3.15 13.01
N GLN A 84 3.49 -2.91 14.18
CA GLN A 84 3.59 -3.82 15.32
C GLN A 84 2.95 -5.18 15.00
N GLU A 85 1.86 -5.16 14.25
CA GLU A 85 1.10 -6.33 13.80
C GLU A 85 0.98 -6.40 12.27
N HIS A 86 0.61 -7.56 11.76
CA HIS A 86 0.29 -7.73 10.34
C HIS A 86 -1.15 -7.27 10.06
N TYR A 87 -1.30 -6.08 9.46
CA TYR A 87 -2.60 -5.49 9.15
C TYR A 87 -3.17 -5.89 7.79
N GLY A 88 -2.33 -6.35 6.85
CA GLY A 88 -2.75 -6.75 5.52
C GLY A 88 -1.69 -6.48 4.46
N GLN A 89 -2.13 -6.48 3.20
CA GLN A 89 -1.27 -6.29 2.03
C GLN A 89 -1.91 -5.34 1.02
N LEU A 90 -1.07 -4.68 0.21
CA LEU A 90 -1.53 -3.92 -0.95
C LEU A 90 -1.67 -4.86 -2.14
N LEU A 91 -2.80 -4.76 -2.84
CA LEU A 91 -3.06 -5.57 -4.03
C LEU A 91 -2.52 -4.88 -5.28
N SER A 92 -1.94 -5.67 -6.18
CA SER A 92 -1.65 -5.25 -7.54
C SER A 92 -2.95 -5.23 -8.35
N THR A 93 -3.34 -4.09 -8.89
CA THR A 93 -4.63 -3.95 -9.59
C THR A 93 -4.53 -3.98 -11.11
N GLU A 94 -3.32 -3.81 -11.68
CA GLU A 94 -3.14 -3.64 -13.13
C GLU A 94 -3.61 -4.85 -13.93
N GLN A 95 -3.14 -6.05 -13.55
CA GLN A 95 -3.52 -7.30 -14.22
C GLN A 95 -5.01 -7.57 -14.05
N PHE A 96 -5.52 -7.47 -12.82
CA PHE A 96 -6.92 -7.72 -12.52
C PHE A 96 -7.86 -6.80 -13.31
N ALA A 97 -7.52 -5.52 -13.44
CA ALA A 97 -8.30 -4.55 -14.21
C ALA A 97 -8.48 -5.01 -15.67
N SER A 98 -7.38 -5.39 -16.34
CA SER A 98 -7.44 -5.89 -17.73
C SER A 98 -8.25 -7.19 -17.86
N LEU A 99 -8.09 -8.13 -16.93
CA LEU A 99 -8.83 -9.40 -16.95
C LEU A 99 -10.33 -9.19 -16.75
N SER A 100 -10.71 -8.26 -15.87
CA SER A 100 -12.09 -7.99 -15.49
C SER A 100 -12.95 -7.40 -16.61
N GLU A 101 -12.34 -6.87 -17.68
CA GLU A 101 -13.04 -6.38 -18.86
C GLU A 101 -13.65 -7.51 -19.71
N THR A 102 -13.09 -8.71 -19.63
CA THR A 102 -13.42 -9.82 -20.54
C THR A 102 -13.85 -11.10 -19.85
N LEU A 103 -13.41 -11.33 -18.60
CA LEU A 103 -13.65 -12.57 -17.87
C LEU A 103 -14.63 -12.37 -16.71
N ILE A 104 -15.63 -13.24 -16.63
CA ILE A 104 -16.62 -13.25 -15.53
C ILE A 104 -15.98 -13.65 -14.18
N HIS A 105 -14.92 -14.46 -14.23
CA HIS A 105 -14.15 -14.95 -13.08
C HIS A 105 -12.67 -14.57 -13.18
N ALA A 106 -12.41 -13.27 -13.37
CA ALA A 106 -11.06 -12.72 -13.53
C ALA A 106 -10.13 -13.08 -12.36
N GLU A 107 -10.68 -13.26 -11.16
CA GLU A 107 -9.95 -13.65 -9.94
C GLU A 107 -9.23 -14.99 -10.06
N VAL A 108 -9.66 -15.89 -10.95
CA VAL A 108 -8.99 -17.18 -11.17
C VAL A 108 -7.67 -16.99 -11.92
N TYR A 109 -7.53 -15.92 -12.69
CA TYR A 109 -6.38 -15.64 -13.56
C TYR A 109 -5.44 -14.56 -13.01
N ASP A 110 -5.70 -14.05 -11.80
CA ASP A 110 -4.94 -12.98 -11.14
C ASP A 110 -3.62 -13.48 -10.49
N TYR A 111 -3.23 -14.72 -10.82
CA TYR A 111 -1.95 -15.29 -10.46
C TYR A 111 -0.88 -14.88 -11.50
N PRO A 112 0.37 -14.56 -11.10
CA PRO A 112 0.89 -14.54 -9.73
C PRO A 112 0.74 -13.21 -8.99
N ALA A 113 0.13 -12.19 -9.60
CA ALA A 113 0.14 -10.81 -9.09
C ALA A 113 -0.37 -10.67 -7.65
N ASN A 114 -1.44 -11.37 -7.28
CA ASN A 114 -2.01 -11.36 -5.92
C ASN A 114 -2.07 -12.76 -5.30
N LYS A 115 -0.94 -13.48 -5.33
CA LYS A 115 -0.82 -14.89 -4.93
C LYS A 115 -1.53 -15.24 -3.62
N GLU A 116 -1.24 -14.53 -2.52
CA GLU A 116 -1.79 -14.89 -1.20
C GLU A 116 -3.32 -14.75 -1.17
N LEU A 117 -3.86 -13.67 -1.76
CA LEU A 117 -5.30 -13.47 -1.90
C LEU A 117 -5.93 -14.57 -2.77
N TRP A 118 -5.28 -14.92 -3.88
CA TRP A 118 -5.72 -15.94 -4.82
C TRP A 118 -5.80 -17.32 -4.14
N GLU A 119 -4.75 -17.73 -3.41
CA GLU A 119 -4.71 -18.99 -2.67
C GLU A 119 -5.82 -19.06 -1.62
N LYS A 120 -6.04 -17.95 -0.89
CA LYS A 120 -7.09 -17.84 0.13
C LYS A 120 -8.49 -17.93 -0.49
N ARG A 121 -8.73 -17.28 -1.63
CA ARG A 121 -10.04 -17.27 -2.32
C ARG A 121 -10.41 -18.63 -2.88
N LEU A 122 -9.46 -19.32 -3.50
CA LEU A 122 -9.70 -20.63 -4.12
C LEU A 122 -9.70 -21.79 -3.12
N GLY A 123 -9.47 -21.51 -1.83
CA GLY A 123 -9.49 -22.52 -0.77
C GLY A 123 -8.42 -23.60 -0.94
N LEU A 124 -7.34 -23.29 -1.66
CA LEU A 124 -6.27 -24.23 -1.94
C LEU A 124 -5.49 -24.50 -0.65
N LYS A 125 -5.74 -25.65 -0.04
CA LYS A 125 -4.89 -26.14 1.06
C LYS A 125 -3.56 -26.63 0.50
N SER A 126 -2.49 -26.42 1.28
CA SER A 126 -1.08 -26.73 1.00
C SER A 126 -0.78 -27.94 0.08
N PRO A 127 -1.40 -29.13 0.20
CA PRO A 127 -1.06 -30.26 -0.68
C PRO A 127 -1.55 -30.13 -2.14
N TYR A 128 -2.51 -29.26 -2.45
CA TYR A 128 -3.07 -29.11 -3.81
C TYR A 128 -2.40 -27.99 -4.63
N LEU A 129 -1.63 -27.11 -3.97
CA LEU A 129 -0.90 -26.02 -4.63
C LEU A 129 0.10 -26.56 -5.65
N ALA A 130 0.86 -27.60 -5.27
CA ALA A 130 1.88 -28.21 -6.13
C ALA A 130 1.30 -28.84 -7.42
N GLN A 131 0.08 -29.39 -7.36
CA GLN A 131 -0.58 -29.97 -8.54
C GLN A 131 -1.15 -28.90 -9.47
N MET A 132 -1.68 -27.80 -8.91
CA MET A 132 -2.26 -26.74 -9.73
C MET A 132 -1.20 -25.85 -10.39
N TYR A 133 -0.05 -25.64 -9.75
CA TYR A 133 1.09 -24.96 -10.39
C TYR A 133 1.57 -25.69 -11.65
N MET A 134 1.48 -27.02 -11.71
CA MET A 134 1.82 -27.76 -12.94
C MET A 134 0.83 -27.52 -14.09
N ILE A 135 -0.41 -27.11 -13.82
CA ILE A 135 -1.43 -26.90 -14.86
C ILE A 135 -1.29 -25.52 -15.52
N PHE A 136 -0.87 -24.49 -14.77
CA PHE A 136 -0.75 -23.11 -15.27
C PHE A 136 0.64 -22.73 -15.81
N HIS A 137 1.59 -23.66 -15.86
CA HIS A 137 2.94 -23.45 -16.45
C HIS A 137 3.13 -24.10 -17.83
N PHE A 138 2.06 -24.27 -18.62
CA PHE A 138 2.10 -24.68 -20.03
C PHE A 138 1.57 -23.58 -20.95
#